data_AF-A0A4P5R1G4-F1
#
_entry.id   AF-A0A4P5R1G4-F1
#
_cell.length_a   1.000
_cell.length_b   1.000
_cell.length_c   1.000
_cell.angle_alpha   90.00
_cell.angle_beta   90.00
_cell.angle_gamma   90.00
#
_symmetry.space_group_name_H-M   'P 1'
#
loop_
_entity.id
_entity.type
_entity.pdbx_description
1 polymer ?
#
loop_
_entity_poly.entity_id
_entity_poly.type
_entity_poly.pdbx_seq_one_letter_code
_entity_poly.pdbx_strand_id
1 'polypeptide(L)'
;MLQVFKRRVSGDKTEEVVAAFEAGAVANTGEDVSSTDLLEFAKQVPELRALAVKLGDGNESPAAIASAVEFVLEGLHLAKRLNKDASGGRAVYRGRSAAV
;
A
#
# COMPACT_ATOMS: atom_id res chain seq x y z
N MET A 1 13.53 -6.33 -1.58
CA MET A 1 12.45 -5.48 -1.00
C MET A 1 11.84 -6.06 0.28
N LEU A 2 11.31 -7.29 0.29
CA LEU A 2 10.65 -7.88 1.48
C LEU A 2 11.47 -7.78 2.79
N GLN A 3 12.79 -8.00 2.74
CA GLN A 3 13.66 -7.87 3.91
C GLN A 3 13.71 -6.42 4.45
N VAL A 4 13.66 -5.41 3.57
CA VAL A 4 13.60 -4.00 3.97
C VAL A 4 12.23 -3.69 4.58
N PHE A 5 11.15 -4.18 3.96
CA PHE A 5 9.79 -4.04 4.47
C PHE A 5 9.67 -4.59 5.89
N LYS A 6 10.09 -5.84 6.12
CA LYS A 6 10.04 -6.49 7.45
C LYS A 6 10.84 -5.74 8.53
N ARG A 7 11.90 -5.02 8.14
CA ARG A 7 12.70 -4.20 9.06
C ARG A 7 12.05 -2.85 9.36
N ARG A 8 11.33 -2.27 8.40
CA ARG A 8 10.77 -0.92 8.49
C ARG A 8 9.31 -0.89 8.95
N VAL A 9 8.59 -1.99 8.78
CA VAL A 9 7.16 -2.12 9.05
C VAL A 9 6.92 -3.28 10.01
N SER A 10 6.41 -2.98 11.19
CA SER A 10 6.03 -4.01 12.18
C SER A 10 4.75 -4.73 11.74
N GLY A 11 4.68 -6.04 11.97
CA GLY A 11 3.57 -6.88 11.51
C GLY A 11 2.20 -6.47 12.08
N ASP A 12 2.16 -6.09 13.36
CA ASP A 12 1.01 -5.53 14.08
C ASP A 12 0.45 -4.26 13.42
N LYS A 13 1.31 -3.45 12.79
CA LYS A 13 0.89 -2.22 12.09
C LYS A 13 0.31 -2.45 10.70
N THR A 14 0.25 -3.71 10.26
CA THR A 14 -0.25 -4.05 8.92
C THR A 14 -1.54 -4.87 8.95
N GLU A 15 -2.03 -5.24 10.13
CA GLU A 15 -3.25 -6.02 10.26
C GLU A 15 -4.48 -5.25 9.79
N GLU A 16 -4.66 -4.02 10.27
CA GLU A 16 -5.76 -3.15 9.85
C GLU A 16 -5.69 -2.76 8.37
N VAL A 17 -4.48 -2.54 7.85
CA VAL A 17 -4.29 -2.30 6.41
C VAL A 17 -4.79 -3.50 5.62
N VAL A 18 -4.38 -4.71 6.01
CA VAL A 18 -4.80 -5.92 5.31
C VAL A 18 -6.30 -6.15 5.47
N ALA A 19 -6.88 -5.90 6.66
CA ALA A 19 -8.31 -5.98 6.89
C ALA A 19 -9.10 -5.07 5.93
N ALA A 20 -8.62 -3.85 5.68
CA ALA A 20 -9.26 -2.94 4.71
C ALA A 20 -9.27 -3.52 3.28
N PHE A 21 -8.19 -4.17 2.85
CA PHE A 21 -8.12 -4.84 1.55
C PHE A 21 -8.98 -6.11 1.47
N GLU A 22 -9.07 -6.88 2.57
CA GLU A 22 -9.99 -8.02 2.66
C GLU A 22 -11.46 -7.56 2.66
N ALA A 23 -11.74 -6.34 3.15
CA ALA A 23 -13.07 -5.70 3.08
C ALA A 23 -13.38 -5.05 1.72
N GLY A 24 -12.48 -5.17 0.73
CA GLY A 24 -12.72 -4.74 -0.65
C GLY A 24 -11.98 -3.48 -1.09
N ALA A 25 -11.05 -2.94 -0.29
CA ALA A 25 -10.18 -1.87 -0.79
C ALA A 25 -9.32 -2.38 -1.98
N VAL A 26 -9.18 -1.54 -3.00
CA VAL A 26 -8.38 -1.80 -4.20
C VAL A 26 -7.48 -0.61 -4.45
N ALA A 27 -6.17 -0.86 -4.57
CA ALA A 27 -5.20 0.18 -4.87
C ALA A 27 -4.67 0.03 -6.30
N ASN A 28 -4.74 1.10 -7.08
CA ASN A 28 -4.10 1.19 -8.38
C ASN A 28 -2.77 1.95 -8.23
N THR A 29 -1.70 1.43 -8.82
CA THR A 29 -0.39 2.08 -8.88
C THR A 29 0.17 2.02 -10.30
N GLY A 30 1.16 2.85 -10.62
CA GLY A 30 1.80 2.86 -11.93
C GLY A 30 1.94 4.23 -12.57
N GLU A 31 2.44 4.27 -13.80
CA GLU A 31 2.83 5.49 -14.51
C GLU A 31 1.69 6.50 -14.72
N ASP A 32 0.45 6.00 -14.84
CA ASP A 32 -0.75 6.84 -15.04
C ASP A 32 -1.46 7.21 -13.72
N VAL A 33 -0.95 6.76 -12.57
CA VAL A 33 -1.53 7.08 -11.25
C VAL A 33 -0.75 8.23 -10.63
N SER A 34 -1.42 9.36 -10.42
CA SER A 34 -0.73 10.51 -9.84
C SER A 34 -0.45 10.28 -8.35
N SER A 35 0.59 10.95 -7.82
CA SER A 35 0.88 10.91 -6.39
C SER A 35 -0.28 11.46 -5.55
N THR A 36 -1.08 12.38 -6.11
CA THR A 36 -2.28 12.91 -5.47
C THR A 36 -3.36 11.84 -5.37
N ASP A 37 -3.58 11.05 -6.41
CA ASP A 37 -4.57 9.96 -6.38
C ASP A 37 -4.21 8.90 -5.33
N LEU A 38 -2.93 8.55 -5.21
CA LEU A 38 -2.45 7.64 -4.16
C LEU A 38 -2.57 8.23 -2.76
N LEU A 39 -2.36 9.55 -2.61
CA LEU A 39 -2.62 10.24 -1.34
C LEU A 39 -4.10 10.21 -0.98
N GLU A 40 -5.00 10.47 -1.93
CA GLU A 40 -6.44 10.41 -1.69
C GLU A 40 -6.90 8.99 -1.34
N PHE A 41 -6.37 7.97 -2.03
CA PHE A 41 -6.58 6.58 -1.65
C PHE A 41 -6.08 6.28 -0.22
N ALA A 42 -4.86 6.74 0.12
CA ALA A 42 -4.32 6.54 1.46
C ALA A 42 -5.21 7.19 2.54
N LYS A 43 -5.84 8.34 2.27
CA LYS A 43 -6.79 8.97 3.20
C LYS A 43 -8.04 8.12 3.44
N GLN A 44 -8.44 7.29 2.47
CA GLN A 44 -9.56 6.35 2.62
C GLN A 44 -9.20 5.12 3.46
N VAL A 45 -7.91 4.83 3.65
CA VAL A 45 -7.39 3.76 4.50
C VAL A 45 -6.48 4.39 5.57
N PRO A 46 -7.03 4.95 6.66
CA PRO A 46 -6.27 5.78 7.62
C PRO A 46 -5.01 5.12 8.17
N GLU A 47 -5.06 3.81 8.43
CA GLU A 47 -3.91 3.04 8.92
C GLU A 47 -2.78 2.92 7.89
N LEU A 48 -3.12 2.84 6.59
CA LEU A 48 -2.14 2.89 5.51
C LEU A 48 -1.50 4.28 5.42
N ARG A 49 -2.29 5.35 5.52
CA ARG A 49 -1.75 6.72 5.56
C ARG A 49 -0.83 6.91 6.75
N ALA A 50 -1.25 6.51 7.95
CA ALA A 50 -0.44 6.65 9.16
C ALA A 50 0.90 5.91 9.03
N LEU A 51 0.87 4.69 8.46
CA LEU A 51 2.08 3.93 8.18
C LEU A 51 2.97 4.61 7.13
N ALA A 52 2.38 5.18 6.07
CA ALA A 52 3.10 5.90 5.02
C ALA A 52 3.81 7.16 5.56
N VAL A 53 3.11 7.97 6.37
CA VAL A 53 3.69 9.15 7.04
C VAL A 53 4.87 8.74 7.93
N LYS A 54 4.70 7.67 8.71
CA LYS A 54 5.78 7.16 9.58
C LYS A 54 6.99 6.67 8.79
N LEU A 55 6.78 6.00 7.65
CA LEU A 55 7.87 5.53 6.78
C LEU A 55 8.60 6.69 6.09
N GLY A 56 7.89 7.78 5.79
CA GLY A 56 8.45 9.01 5.25
C GLY A 56 9.04 9.96 6.29
N ASP A 57 9.26 9.50 7.54
CA ASP A 57 9.78 10.31 8.65
C ASP A 57 8.98 11.62 8.86
N GLY A 58 7.65 11.55 8.69
CA GLY A 58 6.74 12.70 8.84
C GLY A 58 6.55 13.53 7.56
N ASN A 59 7.18 13.17 6.44
CA ASN A 59 6.96 13.86 5.17
C ASN A 59 5.59 13.51 4.57
N GLU A 60 4.70 14.50 4.56
CA GLU A 60 3.32 14.34 4.06
C GLU A 60 3.12 14.86 2.63
N SER A 61 4.20 15.19 1.91
CA SER A 61 4.07 15.56 0.49
C SER A 61 3.42 14.42 -0.31
N PRO A 62 2.58 14.70 -1.32
CA PRO A 62 1.91 13.66 -2.09
C PRO A 62 2.87 12.61 -2.63
N ALA A 63 4.04 13.03 -3.14
CA ALA A 63 5.06 12.13 -3.67
C ALA A 63 5.66 11.20 -2.60
N ALA A 64 5.91 11.71 -1.39
CA ALA A 64 6.43 10.90 -0.28
C ALA A 64 5.40 9.87 0.18
N ILE A 65 4.13 10.27 0.31
CA ILE A 65 3.03 9.36 0.67
C ILE A 65 2.84 8.30 -0.41
N ALA A 66 2.76 8.69 -1.68
CA ALA A 66 2.62 7.76 -2.79
C ALA A 66 3.73 6.71 -2.81
N SER A 67 4.99 7.14 -2.68
CA SER A 67 6.16 6.23 -2.64
C SER A 67 6.09 5.27 -1.45
N ALA A 68 5.72 5.76 -0.27
CA ALA A 68 5.59 4.95 0.93
C ALA A 68 4.40 3.97 0.85
N VAL A 69 3.29 4.37 0.24
CA VAL A 69 2.13 3.52 -0.04
C VAL A 69 2.54 2.39 -0.98
N GLU A 70 3.18 2.69 -2.12
CA GLU A 70 3.67 1.66 -3.04
C GLU A 70 4.63 0.69 -2.37
N PHE A 71 5.53 1.20 -1.51
CA PHE A 71 6.43 0.36 -0.72
C PHE A 71 5.69 -0.60 0.21
N VAL A 72 4.64 -0.14 0.89
CA VAL A 72 3.81 -0.97 1.78
C VAL A 72 3.04 -2.01 0.98
N LEU A 73 2.38 -1.63 -0.11
CA LEU A 73 1.58 -2.53 -0.94
C LEU A 73 2.42 -3.66 -1.52
N GLU A 74 3.57 -3.34 -2.09
CA GLU A 74 4.50 -4.33 -2.63
C GLU A 74 5.12 -5.18 -1.51
N GLY A 75 5.43 -4.60 -0.35
CA GLY A 75 5.88 -5.34 0.82
C GLY A 75 4.86 -6.37 1.31
N LEU A 76 3.58 -5.98 1.37
CA LEU A 76 2.47 -6.87 1.71
C LEU A 76 2.25 -7.94 0.65
N HIS A 77 2.36 -7.61 -0.63
CA HIS A 77 2.31 -8.59 -1.71
C HIS A 77 3.43 -9.65 -1.59
N LEU A 78 4.68 -9.21 -1.40
CA LEU A 78 5.82 -10.12 -1.22
C LEU A 78 5.74 -10.92 0.08
N ALA A 79 5.12 -10.38 1.13
CA ALA A 79 4.77 -11.09 2.36
C ALA A 79 3.57 -12.03 2.18
N LYS A 80 3.09 -12.18 0.94
CA LYS A 80 1.92 -12.97 0.55
C LYS A 80 0.63 -12.51 1.20
N ARG A 81 0.50 -11.28 1.70
CA ARG A 81 -0.73 -10.77 2.36
C ARG A 81 -1.72 -10.12 1.40
N LEU A 82 -1.26 -9.60 0.26
CA LEU A 82 -2.09 -9.05 -0.81
C LEU A 82 -1.81 -9.75 -2.14
N ASN A 83 -2.84 -9.80 -3.00
CA ASN A 83 -2.66 -10.15 -4.41
C ASN A 83 -2.24 -8.91 -5.19
N LYS A 84 -1.41 -9.11 -6.21
CA LYS A 84 -1.01 -8.08 -7.18
C LYS A 84 -1.29 -8.60 -8.57
N ASP A 85 -2.02 -7.83 -9.36
CA ASP A 85 -2.17 -8.03 -10.80
C ASP A 85 -1.38 -6.92 -11.50
N ALA A 86 -0.41 -7.29 -12.33
CA ALA A 86 0.51 -6.33 -12.94
C ALA A 86 0.56 -6.55 -14.45
N SER A 87 0.40 -5.46 -15.20
CA SER A 87 0.46 -5.47 -16.66
C SER A 87 1.05 -4.15 -17.15
N GLY A 88 2.14 -4.22 -17.92
CA GLY A 88 2.91 -3.04 -18.31
C GLY A 88 3.38 -2.22 -17.10
N GLY A 89 3.25 -0.91 -17.18
CA GLY A 89 3.59 0.04 -16.11
C GLY A 89 2.53 0.20 -15.01
N ARG A 90 1.52 -0.68 -14.95
CA ARG A 90 0.41 -0.60 -13.98
C ARG A 90 0.35 -1.82 -13.08
N ALA A 91 -0.11 -1.61 -11.85
CA ALA A 91 -0.42 -2.69 -10.92
C ALA A 91 -1.68 -2.40 -10.10
N VAL A 92 -2.41 -3.46 -9.78
CA VAL A 92 -3.61 -3.45 -8.94
C VAL A 92 -3.40 -4.36 -7.75
N TYR A 93 -3.59 -3.83 -6.54
CA TYR A 93 -3.50 -4.60 -5.29
C TYR A 93 -4.90 -4.82 -4.70
N ARG A 94 -5.16 -6.05 -4.24
CA ARG A 94 -6.43 -6.48 -3.64
C ARG A 94 -6.22 -7.49 -2.51
N GLY A 95 -7.22 -7.64 -1.64
CA GLY A 95 -7.22 -8.67 -0.59
C GLY A 95 -7.05 -10.08 -1.15
N ARG A 96 -6.59 -11.01 -0.32
CA ARG A 96 -6.43 -12.42 -0.75
C ARG A 96 -7.75 -13.16 -0.82
N SER A 97 -8.69 -12.81 0.04
CA SER A 97 -10.00 -13.44 0.14
C SER A 97 -11.05 -12.74 -0.72
N ALA A 98 -10.66 -11.70 -1.48
CA ALA A 98 -11.45 -11.13 -2.56
C ALA A 98 -11.54 -12.16 -3.69
N ALA A 99 -12.31 -13.22 -3.46
CA ALA A 99 -12.74 -14.17 -4.47
C ALA A 99 -13.85 -13.50 -5.30
N VAL A 100 -13.62 -13.46 -6.61
CA VAL A 100 -14.56 -13.29 -7.75
C VAL A 100 -15.75 -12.36 -7.53
#